data_AF-A0A833DZC6-F1
#
_entry.id   AF-A0A833DZC6-F1
#
_cell.length_a   1.000
_cell.length_b   1.000
_cell.length_c   1.000
_cell.angle_alpha   90.00
_cell.angle_beta   90.00
_cell.angle_gamma   90.00
#
_symmetry.space_group_name_H-M   'P 1'
#
loop_
_entity.id
_entity.type
_entity.pdbx_description
1 polymer ?
#
loop_
_entity_poly.entity_id
_entity_poly.type
_entity_poly.pdbx_seq_one_letter_code
_entity_poly.pdbx_strand_id
1 'polypeptide(L)' 'ESPPADMIGRLIRKVFTCYRLPYISITPTFSICPIHGYIPGYHQYCPYPHTEEELRKAGLLRDEVATDIIKFSVG' A
#
# COMPACT_ATOMS: atom_id res chain seq x y z
N GLU A 1 12.33 0.91 -2.56
CA GLU A 1 12.75 -0.14 -1.63
C GLU A 1 11.56 -0.50 -0.75
N SER A 2 11.15 -1.77 -0.73
CA SER A 2 10.16 -2.25 0.23
C SER A 2 10.71 -2.09 1.65
N PRO A 3 9.87 -1.84 2.69
CA PRO A 3 10.36 -1.82 4.05
C PRO A 3 11.05 -3.15 4.35
N PRO A 4 12.22 -3.15 5.01
CA PRO A 4 12.94 -4.38 5.28
C PRO A 4 12.04 -5.27 6.12
N ALA A 5 11.79 -6.49 5.64
CA ALA A 5 10.90 -7.47 6.27
C ALA A 5 11.21 -7.70 7.77
N ASP A 6 12.43 -7.35 8.19
CA ASP A 6 12.92 -7.43 9.56
C ASP A 6 12.25 -6.45 10.55
N MET A 7 11.69 -5.32 10.10
CA MET A 7 11.13 -4.31 11.01
C MET A 7 9.88 -4.79 11.77
N ILE A 8 8.98 -5.51 11.09
CA ILE A 8 7.77 -6.06 11.72
C ILE A 8 8.17 -7.12 12.76
N GLY A 9 9.16 -7.96 12.46
CA GLY A 9 9.67 -8.99 13.38
C GLY A 9 10.20 -8.41 14.69
N ARG A 10 10.95 -7.29 14.62
CA ARG A 10 11.44 -6.59 15.81
C ARG A 10 10.31 -5.99 16.65
N LEU A 11 9.27 -5.44 16.01
CA LEU A 11 8.10 -4.89 16.68
C LEU A 11 7.33 -5.99 17.44
N ILE A 12 7.02 -7.10 16.76
CA ILE A 12 6.33 -8.25 17.36
C ILE A 12 7.11 -8.73 18.58
N ARG A 13 8.42 -8.96 18.43
CA ARG A 13 9.28 -9.42 19.52
C ARG A 13 9.21 -8.48 20.73
N LYS A 14 9.32 -7.16 20.50
CA LYS A 14 9.26 -6.16 21.55
C LYS A 14 7.92 -6.17 22.29
N VAL A 15 6.81 -6.26 21.55
CA VAL A 15 5.46 -6.25 22.11
C VAL A 15 5.24 -7.44 23.05
N PHE A 16 5.59 -8.65 22.62
CA PHE A 16 5.43 -9.85 23.44
C PHE A 16 6.45 -9.94 24.60
N THR A 17 7.60 -9.25 24.52
CA THR A 17 8.54 -9.18 25.66
C THR A 17 8.15 -8.16 26.71
N CYS A 18 7.56 -7.03 26.30
CA CYS A 18 7.24 -5.92 27.20
C CYS A 18 5.80 -5.99 27.75
N TYR A 19 4.88 -6.63 27.04
CA TYR A 19 3.45 -6.65 27.35
C TYR A 19 2.90 -8.08 27.35
N ARG A 20 1.90 -8.37 28.20
CA ARG A 20 1.18 -9.65 28.25
C ARG A 20 -0.11 -9.60 27.43
N LEU A 21 0.01 -9.34 26.14
CA LEU A 21 -1.12 -9.34 25.22
C LEU A 21 -1.34 -10.75 24.66
N PRO A 22 -2.57 -11.30 24.71
CA PRO A 22 -2.85 -12.64 24.19
C PRO A 22 -2.87 -12.70 22.67
N TYR A 23 -3.12 -11.57 21.99
CA TYR A 23 -3.08 -11.45 20.54
C TYR A 23 -2.86 -9.99 20.14
N ILE A 24 -2.24 -9.78 18.98
CA ILE A 24 -2.12 -8.47 18.31
C ILE A 24 -2.43 -8.65 16.82
N SER A 25 -3.14 -7.69 16.24
CA SER A 25 -3.34 -7.62 14.79
C SER A 25 -2.51 -6.47 14.22
N ILE A 26 -1.86 -6.71 13.09
CA ILE A 26 -1.10 -5.69 12.36
C ILE A 26 -1.69 -5.63 10.96
N THR A 27 -2.39 -4.54 10.67
CA THR A 27 -2.90 -4.23 9.35
C THR A 27 -1.88 -3.42 8.57
N PRO A 28 -1.16 -4.01 7.60
CA PRO A 28 -0.35 -3.21 6.69
C PRO A 28 -1.26 -2.33 5.84
N THR A 29 -0.82 -1.11 5.57
CA THR A 29 -1.49 -0.21 4.61
C THR A 29 -0.96 -0.48 3.22
N PHE A 30 -1.87 -0.57 2.25
CA PHE A 30 -1.50 -0.74 0.86
C PHE A 30 -2.44 0.02 -0.07
N SER A 31 -1.94 0.17 -1.29
CA SER A 31 -2.47 1.02 -2.33
C SER A 31 -2.62 0.17 -3.59
N ILE A 32 -3.77 0.14 -4.26
CA ILE A 32 -3.92 -0.58 -5.54
C ILE A 32 -4.05 0.42 -6.69
N CYS A 33 -3.13 0.35 -7.65
CA CYS A 33 -3.22 1.03 -8.93
C CYS A 33 -3.84 0.08 -9.98
N PRO A 34 -4.77 0.54 -10.83
CA PRO A 34 -5.38 -0.30 -11.88
C PRO A 34 -4.38 -0.80 -12.95
N ILE A 35 -3.22 -0.15 -13.08
CA ILE A 35 -2.19 -0.46 -14.08
C ILE A 35 -1.06 -1.27 -13.45
N HIS A 36 -0.51 -0.80 -12.33
CA HIS A 36 0.66 -1.40 -11.66
C HIS A 36 0.32 -2.43 -10.56
N GLY A 37 -0.96 -2.55 -10.18
CA GLY A 37 -1.41 -3.48 -9.16
C GLY A 37 -1.09 -3.01 -7.73
N TYR A 38 -0.65 -3.95 -6.88
CA TYR A 38 -0.41 -3.73 -5.45
C TYR A 38 0.85 -2.90 -5.20
N ILE A 39 0.68 -1.80 -4.46
CA ILE A 39 1.74 -0.86 -4.06
C ILE A 39 1.83 -0.87 -2.53
N PRO A 40 3.01 -1.14 -1.95
CA PRO A 40 3.17 -1.14 -0.50
C PRO A 40 3.06 0.29 0.05
N GLY A 41 2.32 0.46 1.15
CA GLY A 41 2.16 1.75 1.82
C GLY A 41 0.98 2.57 1.31
N TYR A 42 0.80 3.75 1.91
CA TYR A 42 -0.21 4.72 1.52
C TYR A 42 0.36 5.71 0.51
N HIS A 43 -0.21 5.72 -0.69
CA HIS A 43 0.13 6.67 -1.73
C HIS A 43 -1.15 7.32 -2.27
N GLN A 44 -1.14 8.65 -2.43
CA GLN A 44 -2.25 9.38 -3.07
C GLN A 44 -2.20 9.26 -4.60
N TYR A 45 -0.99 9.09 -5.13
CA TYR A 45 -0.69 8.94 -6.54
C TYR A 45 0.21 7.73 -6.72
N CYS A 46 0.01 6.99 -7.81
CA CYS A 46 0.88 5.87 -8.13
C CYS A 46 2.32 6.39 -8.37
N PRO A 47 3.33 5.85 -7.66
CA PRO A 47 4.72 6.32 -7.75
C PRO A 47 5.43 5.86 -9.03
N TYR A 48 4.78 5.00 -9.83
CA TYR A 48 5.32 4.45 -11.06
C TYR A 48 4.83 5.26 -12.28
N PRO A 49 5.65 5.38 -13.34
CA PRO A 49 5.26 6.08 -14.55
C PRO A 49 4.17 5.30 -15.31
N HIS A 50 3.17 6.01 -15.85
CA HIS A 50 2.15 5.42 -16.71
C HIS A 50 2.39 5.85 -18.15
N THR A 51 2.21 4.95 -19.10
CA THR A 51 2.16 5.29 -20.52
C THR A 51 0.75 5.76 -20.90
N GLU A 52 0.66 6.59 -21.94
CA GLU A 52 -0.62 7.11 -22.43
C GLU A 52 -1.55 5.98 -22.91
N GLU A 53 -1.00 4.89 -23.46
CA GLU A 53 -1.75 3.71 -23.86
C GLU A 53 -2.38 2.96 -22.68
N GLU A 54 -1.67 2.86 -21.56
CA GLU A 54 -2.16 2.21 -20.33
C GLU A 54 -3.31 3.01 -19.70
N LEU A 55 -3.17 4.34 -19.66
CA LEU A 55 -4.22 5.24 -19.18
C LEU A 55 -5.48 5.15 -20.07
N ARG A 56 -5.30 5.05 -21.39
CA ARG A 56 -6.40 4.85 -22.34
C ARG A 56 -7.11 3.52 -22.13
N LYS A 57 -6.37 2.42 -21.96
CA LYS A 57 -6.94 1.10 -21.68
C LYS A 57 -7.69 1.06 -20.34
N ALA A 58 -7.19 1.79 -19.34
CA ALA A 58 -7.84 1.94 -18.05
C ALA A 58 -9.08 2.86 -18.07
N GLY A 59 -9.36 3.53 -19.21
CA GLY A 59 -10.50 4.44 -19.35
C GLY A 59 -10.32 5.81 -18.68
N LEU A 60 -9.09 6.17 -18.29
CA LEU A 60 -8.74 7.37 -17.52
C LEU A 60 -8.41 8.57 -18.41
N LEU A 61 -9.25 8.86 -19.41
CA LEU A 61 -8.98 9.94 -20.37
C LEU A 61 -9.58 11.30 -19.94
N ARG A 62 -8.64 12.19 -19.58
CA ARG A 62 -8.70 13.65 -19.43
C ARG A 62 -9.48 14.22 -18.23
N ASP A 63 -8.74 15.05 -17.49
CA ASP A 63 -9.09 16.01 -16.42
C ASP A 63 -9.22 15.54 -14.96
N GLU A 64 -9.02 14.26 -14.65
CA GLU A 64 -8.93 13.77 -13.25
C GLU A 64 -7.75 12.82 -13.05
N VAL A 65 -6.52 13.27 -13.29
CA VAL A 65 -5.28 12.49 -13.01
C VAL A 65 -5.00 12.40 -11.49
N ALA A 66 -6.03 12.50 -10.64
CA ALA A 66 -5.88 12.92 -9.25
C ALA A 66 -6.08 11.84 -8.17
N THR A 67 -6.66 10.66 -8.46
CA THR A 67 -7.12 9.76 -7.36
C THR A 67 -7.01 8.25 -7.56
N ASP A 68 -6.24 7.73 -8.52
CA ASP A 68 -6.30 6.30 -8.89
C ASP A 68 -5.43 5.35 -8.07
N ILE A 69 -5.53 5.49 -6.75
CA ILE A 69 -5.22 4.39 -5.85
C ILE A 69 -6.48 4.07 -5.05
N ILE A 70 -6.99 2.84 -5.22
CA ILE A 70 -8.02 2.33 -4.31
C ILE A 70 -7.35 2.12 -2.95
N LYS A 71 -7.79 2.91 -1.97
CA LYS A 71 -7.28 2.89 -0.60
C LYS A 71 -7.82 1.65 0.10
N PHE A 72 -6.92 0.74 0.47
CA PHE A 72 -7.29 -0.41 1.28
C PHE A 72 -6.49 -0.39 2.59
N SER A 73 -7.22 -0.11 3.69
CA SER A 73 -6.77 -0.43 5.05
C SER A 73 -7.63 -1.59 5.54
N VAL A 74 -7.07 -2.79 5.58
CA VAL A 74 -7.80 -3.99 6.03
C VAL A 74 -7.75 -4.07 7.56
N GLY A 75 -8.64 -3.33 8.23
CA GLY A 75 -8.75 -3.31 9.69
C GLY A 75 -9.04 -4.66 10.33
#